data_AF-A0A7S3MNS3-F1
#
_entry.id   AF-A0A7S3MNS3-F1
#
_cell.length_a   1.000
_cell.length_b   1.000
_cell.length_c   1.000
_cell.angle_alpha   90.00
_cell.angle_beta   90.00
_cell.angle_gamma   90.00
#
_symmetry.space_group_name_H-M   'P 1'
#
loop_
_entity.id
_entity.type
_entity.pdbx_description
1 polymer ?
#
loop_
_entity_poly.entity_id
_entity_poly.type
_entity_poly.pdbx_seq_one_letter_code
_entity_poly.pdbx_strand_id
1 'polypeptide(L)'
;MSRDFDFDGEKWASVSPQAKLFIESLLETNMNKRMTCEEALSHPWMLKNKRTLTLEQQTEVAHIFKRLKEAKRKTRFAYAMQSIFMITIDESLYTGNVLAFKLIDEDNSGQLDVEELLGALTELAQ
;
A
#
# COMPACT_ATOMS: atom_id res chain seq x y z
N MET A 1 -6.82 -8.01 34.16
CA MET A 1 -7.54 -9.14 33.55
C MET A 1 -6.97 -9.33 32.15
N SER A 2 -6.22 -10.41 31.93
CA SER A 2 -5.84 -10.82 30.57
C SER A 2 -7.11 -11.26 29.85
N ARG A 3 -7.34 -10.80 28.62
CA ARG A 3 -8.40 -11.36 27.78
C ARG A 3 -7.83 -12.65 27.19
N ASP A 4 -8.42 -13.79 27.56
CA ASP A 4 -8.11 -15.06 26.93
C ASP A 4 -8.79 -15.08 25.55
N PHE A 5 -8.01 -14.86 24.50
CA PHE A 5 -8.46 -15.06 23.14
C PHE A 5 -8.27 -16.54 22.79
N ASP A 6 -9.38 -17.22 22.51
CA ASP A 6 -9.37 -18.63 22.15
C ASP A 6 -9.45 -18.79 20.63
N PHE A 7 -8.41 -19.40 20.05
CA PHE A 7 -8.28 -19.73 18.63
C PHE A 7 -8.44 -21.24 18.36
N ASP A 8 -8.95 -22.01 19.32
CA ASP A 8 -9.13 -23.47 19.24
C ASP A 8 -10.50 -23.89 18.67
N GLY A 9 -11.41 -22.92 18.46
CA GLY A 9 -12.69 -23.17 17.81
C GLY A 9 -12.59 -23.56 16.33
N GLU A 10 -13.55 -24.36 15.85
CA GLU A 10 -13.60 -24.88 14.46
C GLU A 10 -13.44 -23.79 13.39
N LYS A 11 -13.97 -22.60 13.65
CA LYS A 11 -13.84 -21.40 12.79
C LYS A 11 -12.39 -20.95 12.53
N TRP A 12 -11.45 -21.33 13.40
CA TRP A 12 -10.03 -20.98 13.32
C TRP A 12 -9.13 -22.14 12.87
N ALA A 13 -9.72 -23.31 12.57
CA ALA A 13 -8.97 -24.51 12.20
C ALA A 13 -8.18 -24.34 10.89
N SER A 14 -8.71 -23.56 9.94
CA SER A 14 -8.07 -23.27 8.65
C SER A 14 -7.10 -22.09 8.70
N VAL A 15 -7.07 -21.32 9.80
CA VAL A 15 -6.26 -20.10 9.91
C VAL A 15 -4.84 -20.45 10.34
N SER A 16 -3.85 -19.97 9.59
CA SER A 16 -2.44 -20.26 9.85
C SER A 16 -2.01 -19.82 11.27
N PRO A 17 -1.12 -20.58 11.95
CA PRO A 17 -0.60 -20.18 13.27
C PRO A 17 0.02 -18.78 13.29
N GLN A 18 0.69 -18.40 12.20
CA GLN A 18 1.31 -17.08 12.07
C GLN A 18 0.29 -15.93 12.07
N ALA A 19 -0.91 -16.16 11.51
CA ALA A 19 -2.01 -15.20 11.54
C ALA A 19 -2.54 -15.02 12.97
N LYS A 20 -2.66 -16.13 13.71
CA LYS A 20 -3.15 -16.11 15.10
C LYS A 20 -2.19 -15.32 15.99
N LEU A 21 -0.89 -15.61 15.90
CA LEU A 21 0.17 -14.87 16.62
C LEU A 21 0.18 -13.37 16.28
N PHE A 22 -0.05 -13.04 15.00
CA PHE A 22 -0.17 -11.64 14.57
C PHE A 22 -1.34 -10.93 15.25
N ILE A 23 -2.53 -11.57 15.26
CA ILE A 23 -3.73 -11.04 15.92
C ILE A 23 -3.49 -10.89 17.43
N GLU A 24 -2.87 -11.86 18.09
CA GLU A 24 -2.52 -11.79 19.52
C GLU A 24 -1.63 -10.58 19.82
N SER A 25 -0.62 -10.35 19.00
CA SER A 25 0.33 -9.23 19.16
C SER A 25 -0.34 -7.85 19.00
N LEU A 26 -1.37 -7.76 18.15
CA LEU A 26 -2.19 -6.55 17.99
C LEU A 26 -3.17 -6.35 19.14
N LEU A 27 -3.68 -7.44 19.72
CA LEU A 27 -4.67 -7.42 20.80
C LEU A 27 -4.05 -7.44 22.20
N GLU A 28 -2.72 -7.33 22.30
CA GLU A 28 -1.99 -7.25 23.57
C GLU A 28 -2.55 -6.11 24.43
N THR A 29 -2.85 -6.45 25.69
CA THR A 29 -3.52 -5.56 26.64
C THR A 29 -2.55 -4.48 27.13
N ASN A 30 -1.29 -4.84 27.33
CA ASN A 30 -0.26 -3.89 27.71
C ASN A 30 0.16 -3.07 26.48
N MET A 31 -0.20 -1.78 26.47
CA MET A 31 0.13 -0.87 25.37
C MET A 31 1.63 -0.82 25.04
N ASN A 32 2.52 -0.99 26.03
CA ASN A 32 3.96 -0.97 25.81
C ASN A 32 4.51 -2.26 25.17
N LYS A 33 3.70 -3.33 25.14
CA LYS A 33 4.03 -4.60 24.49
C LYS A 33 3.22 -4.82 23.21
N ARG A 34 2.20 -3.98 22.97
CA ARG A 34 1.36 -4.07 21.79
C ARG A 34 2.18 -3.67 20.57
N MET A 35 2.08 -4.51 19.54
CA MET A 35 2.74 -4.29 18.27
C MET A 35 2.33 -2.92 17.69
N THR A 36 3.31 -2.16 17.22
CA THR A 36 3.07 -0.86 16.57
C THR A 36 2.58 -1.06 15.13
N CYS A 37 2.07 0.00 14.50
CA CYS A 37 1.65 -0.07 13.09
C CYS A 37 2.82 -0.46 12.16
N GLU A 38 4.02 0.10 12.40
CA GLU A 38 5.23 -0.18 11.62
C GLU A 38 5.67 -1.64 11.77
N GLU A 39 5.66 -2.16 13.00
CA GLU A 39 5.94 -3.57 13.28
C GLU A 39 4.89 -4.49 12.64
N ALA A 40 3.63 -4.07 12.64
CA ALA A 40 2.55 -4.85 12.05
C ALA A 40 2.66 -4.94 10.53
N LEU A 41 2.96 -3.82 9.86
CA LEU A 41 3.13 -3.74 8.41
C LEU A 41 4.34 -4.58 7.94
N SER A 42 5.41 -4.62 8.74
CA SER A 42 6.61 -5.43 8.46
C SER A 42 6.49 -6.90 8.89
N HIS A 43 5.40 -7.30 9.56
CA HIS A 43 5.24 -8.67 10.05
C HIS A 43 5.14 -9.68 8.89
N PRO A 44 5.81 -10.85 8.95
CA PRO A 44 5.87 -11.74 7.80
C PRO A 44 4.52 -12.36 7.39
N TRP A 45 3.51 -12.34 8.26
CA TRP A 45 2.14 -12.71 7.86
C TRP A 45 1.53 -11.69 6.89
N MET A 46 1.79 -10.40 7.09
CA MET A 46 1.38 -9.33 6.18
C MET A 46 2.17 -9.37 4.87
N LEU A 47 3.48 -9.61 4.94
CA LEU A 47 4.36 -9.65 3.76
C LEU A 47 4.11 -10.87 2.85
N LYS A 48 3.56 -11.98 3.36
CA LYS A 48 3.27 -13.18 2.56
C LYS A 48 2.25 -12.95 1.45
N ASN A 49 1.48 -11.88 1.52
CA ASN A 49 0.48 -11.51 0.52
C ASN A 49 0.90 -10.32 -0.36
N LYS A 50 2.21 -10.07 -0.53
CA LYS A 50 2.68 -9.08 -1.50
C LYS A 50 2.05 -9.38 -2.87
N ARG A 51 1.27 -8.42 -3.38
CA ARG A 51 0.49 -8.57 -4.61
C ARG A 51 1.45 -8.73 -5.79
N THR A 52 1.33 -9.86 -6.49
CA THR A 52 1.91 -9.98 -7.83
C THR A 52 0.98 -9.27 -8.82
N LEU A 53 1.54 -8.34 -9.59
CA LEU A 53 0.79 -7.61 -10.61
C LEU A 53 0.43 -8.52 -11.77
N THR A 54 -0.80 -8.40 -12.29
CA THR A 54 -1.16 -9.00 -13.57
C THR A 54 -0.43 -8.31 -14.72
N LEU A 55 -0.41 -8.96 -15.88
CA LEU A 55 0.24 -8.46 -17.10
C LEU A 55 -0.37 -7.11 -17.54
N GLU A 56 -1.69 -6.99 -17.40
CA GLU A 56 -2.45 -5.76 -17.67
C GLU A 56 -2.06 -4.64 -16.69
N GLN A 57 -1.99 -4.95 -15.40
CA GLN A 57 -1.57 -4.01 -14.36
C GLN A 57 -0.13 -3.53 -14.56
N GLN A 58 0.78 -4.43 -14.94
CA GLN A 58 2.17 -4.06 -15.27
C GLN A 58 2.22 -3.07 -16.43
N THR A 59 1.42 -3.32 -17.48
CA THR A 59 1.33 -2.44 -18.65
C THR A 59 0.76 -1.06 -18.28
N GLU A 60 -0.31 -1.03 -17.50
CA GLU A 60 -0.93 0.21 -17.02
C GLU A 60 0.05 1.04 -16.17
N VAL A 61 0.74 0.40 -15.23
CA VAL A 61 1.76 1.02 -14.37
C VAL A 61 2.90 1.59 -15.21
N ALA A 62 3.42 0.85 -16.19
CA ALA A 62 4.47 1.32 -17.09
C ALA A 62 4.03 2.56 -17.88
N HIS A 63 2.79 2.61 -18.36
CA HIS A 63 2.24 3.79 -19.03
C HIS A 63 2.15 5.01 -18.10
N ILE A 64 1.80 4.82 -16.83
CA ILE A 64 1.76 5.90 -15.84
C ILE A 64 3.16 6.48 -15.60
N PHE A 65 4.17 5.62 -15.41
CA PHE A 65 5.56 6.06 -15.26
C PHE A 65 6.07 6.82 -16.47
N LYS A 66 5.75 6.34 -17.68
CA LYS A 66 6.07 7.07 -18.91
C LYS A 66 5.48 8.48 -18.92
N ARG A 67 4.19 8.62 -18.54
CA ARG A 67 3.52 9.93 -18.47
C ARG A 67 4.13 10.85 -17.40
N LEU A 68 4.56 10.30 -16.26
CA LEU A 68 5.26 11.06 -15.22
C LEU A 68 6.62 11.56 -15.72
N LYS A 69 7.39 10.71 -16.40
CA LYS A 69 8.71 11.06 -16.97
C LYS A 69 8.62 12.11 -18.08
N GLU A 70 7.58 12.03 -18.90
CA GLU A 70 7.33 12.99 -19.99
C GLU A 70 6.56 14.23 -19.53
N ALA A 71 6.20 14.32 -18.24
CA ALA A 71 5.41 15.43 -17.71
C ALA A 71 6.15 16.76 -17.85
N LYS A 72 5.43 17.78 -18.33
CA LYS A 72 5.92 19.14 -18.50
C LYS A 72 5.26 20.08 -17.50
N ARG A 73 5.88 21.25 -17.28
CA ARG A 73 5.28 22.32 -16.47
C ARG A 73 3.90 22.67 -17.03
N LYS A 74 2.90 22.71 -16.14
CA LYS A 74 1.54 23.14 -16.46
C LYS A 74 1.32 24.58 -15.99
N THR A 75 0.31 25.24 -16.55
CA THR A 75 -0.10 26.58 -16.07
C THR A 75 -0.75 26.47 -14.68
N ARG A 76 -0.79 27.57 -13.93
CA ARG A 76 -1.51 27.63 -12.64
C ARG A 76 -2.97 27.22 -12.79
N PHE A 77 -3.62 27.64 -13.87
CA PHE A 77 -5.00 27.26 -14.17
C PHE A 77 -5.15 25.75 -14.39
N ALA A 78 -4.24 25.12 -15.14
CA ALA A 78 -4.29 23.68 -15.37
C ALA A 78 -4.09 22.86 -14.07
N TYR A 79 -3.25 23.33 -13.14
CA TYR A 79 -3.14 22.71 -11.81
C TYR A 79 -4.43 22.83 -10.99
N ALA A 80 -5.05 24.02 -10.98
CA ALA A 80 -6.32 24.24 -10.27
C ALA A 80 -7.46 23.36 -10.82
N MET A 81 -7.54 23.21 -12.15
CA MET A 81 -8.50 22.29 -12.77
C MET A 81 -8.21 20.85 -12.35
N GLN A 82 -6.94 20.41 -12.40
CA GLN A 82 -6.57 19.05 -12.00
C GLN A 82 -6.93 18.75 -10.53
N SER A 83 -6.76 19.69 -9.60
CA SER A 83 -7.16 19.48 -8.20
C SER A 83 -8.67 19.31 -8.02
N ILE A 84 -9.48 20.01 -8.82
CA ILE A 84 -10.94 19.84 -8.81
C ILE A 84 -11.28 18.45 -9.36
N PHE A 85 -10.69 18.09 -10.51
CA PHE A 85 -10.89 16.78 -11.13
C PHE A 85 -10.59 15.63 -10.17
N MET A 86 -9.53 15.73 -9.35
CA MET A 86 -9.16 14.69 -8.39
C MET A 86 -10.25 14.41 -7.34
N ILE A 87 -11.08 15.39 -7.01
CA ILE A 87 -12.16 15.24 -6.01
C ILE A 87 -13.46 14.77 -6.67
N THR A 88 -13.63 15.00 -7.97
CA THR A 88 -14.87 14.71 -8.70
C THR A 88 -14.82 13.44 -9.56
N ILE A 89 -13.62 12.92 -9.82
CA ILE A 89 -13.42 11.76 -10.70
C ILE A 89 -13.84 10.46 -9.99
N ASP A 90 -14.43 9.54 -10.75
CA ASP A 90 -14.78 8.21 -10.26
C ASP A 90 -13.51 7.42 -9.89
N GLU A 91 -13.58 6.66 -8.79
CA GLU A 91 -12.45 5.87 -8.27
C GLU A 91 -11.90 4.88 -9.30
N SER A 92 -12.78 4.27 -10.09
CA SER A 92 -12.38 3.29 -11.10
C SER A 92 -11.39 3.86 -12.11
N LEU A 93 -11.44 5.17 -12.40
CA LEU A 93 -10.62 5.83 -13.41
C LEU A 93 -9.18 6.11 -12.94
N TYR A 94 -8.91 6.03 -11.65
CA TYR A 94 -7.55 6.23 -11.12
C TYR A 94 -7.01 5.04 -10.34
N THR A 95 -7.68 3.88 -10.37
CA THR A 95 -7.21 2.63 -9.76
C THR A 95 -5.77 2.27 -10.15
N GLY A 96 -5.40 2.42 -11.43
CA GLY A 96 -4.03 2.19 -11.88
C GLY A 96 -3.01 3.17 -11.26
N ASN A 97 -3.41 4.42 -11.02
CA ASN A 97 -2.55 5.40 -10.33
C ASN A 97 -2.39 5.04 -8.85
N VAL A 98 -3.44 4.54 -8.19
CA VAL A 98 -3.35 4.02 -6.81
C VAL A 98 -2.43 2.81 -6.76
N LEU A 99 -2.49 1.94 -7.77
CA LEU A 99 -1.62 0.77 -7.85
C LEU A 99 -0.16 1.19 -8.05
N ALA A 100 0.11 2.09 -9.00
CA ALA A 100 1.44 2.63 -9.22
C ALA A 100 1.99 3.31 -7.96
N PHE A 101 1.17 4.12 -7.27
CA PHE A 101 1.55 4.77 -6.02
C PHE A 101 1.97 3.75 -4.95
N LYS A 102 1.17 2.71 -4.72
CA LYS A 102 1.45 1.65 -3.73
C LYS A 102 2.67 0.80 -4.05
N LEU A 103 3.16 0.82 -5.29
CA LEU A 103 4.41 0.15 -5.67
C LEU A 103 5.63 0.99 -5.36
N ILE A 104 5.48 2.32 -5.28
CA ILE A 104 6.55 3.28 -5.01
C ILE A 104 6.66 3.55 -3.50
N ASP A 105 5.51 3.61 -2.82
CA ASP A 105 5.37 3.80 -1.36
C ASP A 105 5.83 2.53 -0.62
N GLU A 106 7.16 2.35 -0.50
CA GLU A 106 7.75 1.14 0.05
C GLU A 106 7.54 1.05 1.56
N ASP A 107 7.57 2.20 2.24
CA ASP A 107 7.38 2.30 3.68
C ASP A 107 5.90 2.30 4.10
N ASN A 108 4.98 2.40 3.13
CA ASN A 108 3.53 2.47 3.35
C ASN A 108 3.11 3.68 4.21
N SER A 109 3.87 4.78 4.14
CA SER A 109 3.54 6.04 4.80
C SER A 109 2.32 6.72 4.18
N GLY A 110 1.96 6.35 2.95
CA GLY A 110 0.92 7.02 2.18
C GLY A 110 1.38 8.35 1.60
N GLN A 111 2.69 8.61 1.58
CA GLN A 111 3.34 9.73 0.90
C GLN A 111 4.46 9.19 0.02
N LEU A 112 4.86 9.94 -1.00
CA LEU A 112 6.05 9.60 -1.79
C LEU A 112 7.11 10.65 -1.52
N ASP A 113 8.26 10.20 -1.04
CA ASP A 113 9.42 11.07 -0.94
C ASP A 113 10.18 11.16 -2.29
N VAL A 114 11.22 11.99 -2.31
CA VAL A 114 12.02 12.22 -3.52
C VAL A 114 12.84 10.98 -3.87
N GLU A 115 13.30 10.21 -2.89
CA GLU A 115 14.14 9.03 -3.07
C GLU A 115 13.33 7.88 -3.67
N GLU A 116 12.16 7.59 -3.10
CA GLU A 116 11.20 6.61 -3.63
C GLU A 116 10.77 6.95 -5.06
N LEU A 117 10.43 8.22 -5.31
CA LEU A 117 10.01 8.66 -6.63
C LEU A 117 11.15 8.57 -7.67
N LEU A 118 12.37 8.93 -7.29
CA LEU A 118 13.55 8.81 -8.16
C LEU A 118 13.90 7.35 -8.45
N GLY A 119 13.86 6.49 -7.43
CA GLY A 119 14.05 5.05 -7.58
C GLY A 119 13.07 4.48 -8.60
N ALA A 120 11.78 4.75 -8.42
CA ALA A 120 10.74 4.27 -9.32
C ALA A 120 10.89 4.80 -10.77
N LEU A 121 11.24 6.07 -10.96
CA LEU A 121 11.44 6.65 -12.30
C LEU A 121 12.69 6.11 -13.02
N THR A 122 13.63 5.50 -12.30
CA THR A 122 14.85 4.91 -12.88
C THR A 122 14.70 3.41 -13.14
N GLU A 123 14.08 2.67 -12.22
CA GLU A 123 13.91 1.22 -12.30
C GLU A 123 12.70 0.78 -13.14
N LEU A 124 11.56 1.47 -12.99
CA LEU A 124 10.29 1.07 -13.61
C LEU A 124 10.05 1.73 -14.98
N ALA A 125 11.00 2.52 -15.46
CA ALA A 125 10.95 3.23 -16.74
C ALA A 125 11.91 2.68 -17.82
N GLN A 126 12.50 1.50 -17.58
CA GLN A 126 13.25 0.71 -18.57
C GLN A 126 12.32 -0.23 -19.32
#